data_AF-A0A941DRI6-F1
#
_entry.id   AF-A0A941DRI6-F1
#
_cell.length_a   1.000
_cell.length_b   1.000
_cell.length_c   1.000
_cell.angle_alpha   90.00
_cell.angle_beta   90.00
_cell.angle_gamma   90.00
#
_symmetry.space_group_name_H-M   'P 1'
#
loop_
_entity.id
_entity.type
_entity.pdbx_description
1 polymer ?
#
loop_
_entity_poly.entity_id
_entity_poly.type
_entity_poly.pdbx_seq_one_letter_code
_entity_poly.pdbx_strand_id
1 'polypeptide(L)'
;RDFYFMILHHHPRVAQGAFKPAYDAIQWEQGAQADQHFAAWCSGNTGYPLVDAAMRQLNQSGYMHNRLRMVTACFLIKDLGIDWRRGEAYFAQKLLDFDLAANNGG
;
A
#
# COMPACT_ATOMS: atom_id res chain seq x y z
N ARG A 1 7.07 -13.81 -8.47
CA ARG A 1 7.20 -13.06 -9.74
C ARG A 1 6.22 -13.60 -10.78
N ASP A 2 6.27 -14.89 -11.12
CA ASP A 2 5.37 -15.48 -12.15
C ASP A 2 3.89 -15.59 -11.77
N PHE A 3 3.61 -15.77 -10.47
CA PHE A 3 2.24 -15.92 -9.97
C PHE A 3 1.35 -14.69 -10.21
N TYR A 4 1.92 -13.49 -10.13
CA TYR A 4 1.15 -12.26 -10.28
C TYR A 4 0.95 -11.84 -11.74
N PHE A 5 1.90 -12.14 -12.63
CA PHE A 5 1.69 -11.99 -14.07
C PHE A 5 0.54 -12.87 -14.55
N MET A 6 0.42 -14.09 -14.00
CA MET A 6 -0.68 -15.00 -14.32
C MET A 6 -2.05 -14.44 -13.86
N ILE A 7 -2.10 -13.79 -12.70
CA ILE A 7 -3.33 -13.14 -12.18
C ILE A 7 -3.72 -11.93 -13.03
N LEU A 8 -2.78 -11.05 -13.39
CA LEU A 8 -3.06 -9.90 -14.28
C LEU A 8 -3.52 -10.36 -15.67
N HIS A 9 -2.93 -11.44 -16.19
CA HIS A 9 -3.31 -12.01 -17.47
C HIS A 9 -4.72 -12.63 -17.45
N HIS A 10 -5.11 -13.31 -16.36
CA HIS A 10 -6.44 -13.93 -16.23
C HIS A 10 -7.52 -12.99 -15.70
N HIS A 11 -7.13 -11.90 -15.02
CA HIS A 11 -8.05 -10.95 -14.39
C HIS A 11 -7.61 -9.50 -14.65
N PRO A 12 -7.67 -9.01 -15.91
CA PRO A 12 -7.27 -7.63 -16.26
C PRO A 12 -8.06 -6.55 -15.51
N ARG A 13 -9.24 -6.89 -14.96
CA ARG A 13 -10.05 -6.00 -14.11
C ARG A 13 -9.39 -5.61 -12.79
N VAL A 14 -8.42 -6.39 -12.31
CA VAL A 14 -7.69 -6.12 -11.06
C VAL A 14 -6.77 -4.90 -11.22
N ALA A 15 -6.46 -4.49 -12.47
CA ALA A 15 -5.72 -3.26 -12.74
C ALA A 15 -6.53 -1.96 -12.49
N GLN A 16 -7.86 -2.05 -12.35
CA GLN A 16 -8.74 -0.87 -12.17
C GLN A 16 -9.67 -0.96 -10.94
N GLY A 17 -9.72 -2.12 -10.26
CA GLY A 17 -10.64 -2.36 -9.14
C GLY A 17 -10.11 -3.43 -8.18
N ALA A 18 -10.73 -3.55 -7.02
CA ALA A 18 -10.29 -4.51 -6.01
C ALA A 18 -10.40 -5.97 -6.52
N PHE A 19 -9.46 -6.84 -6.12
CA PHE A 19 -9.46 -8.25 -6.52
C PHE A 19 -10.77 -8.99 -6.18
N LYS A 20 -11.43 -8.60 -5.07
CA LYS A 20 -12.81 -9.00 -4.78
C LYS A 20 -13.72 -7.77 -4.95
N PRO A 21 -14.75 -7.84 -5.81
CA PRO A 21 -15.68 -6.74 -6.04
C PRO A 21 -16.38 -6.22 -4.77
N ALA A 22 -16.54 -7.08 -3.75
CA ALA A 22 -17.12 -6.70 -2.47
C ALA A 22 -16.31 -5.61 -1.73
N TYR A 23 -15.00 -5.47 -2.02
CA TYR A 23 -14.15 -4.46 -1.41
C TYR A 23 -14.24 -3.09 -2.07
N ASP A 24 -14.84 -2.98 -3.27
CA ASP A 24 -15.15 -1.69 -3.88
C ASP A 24 -16.31 -0.96 -3.15
N ALA A 25 -17.07 -1.68 -2.31
CA ALA A 25 -18.12 -1.11 -1.48
C ALA A 25 -17.63 -0.58 -0.11
N ILE A 26 -16.33 -0.72 0.20
CA ILE A 26 -15.76 -0.21 1.46
C ILE A 26 -15.81 1.32 1.45
N GLN A 27 -16.42 1.90 2.49
CA GLN A 27 -16.34 3.32 2.79
C GLN A 27 -15.01 3.58 3.52
N TRP A 28 -14.06 4.18 2.82
CA TRP A 28 -12.78 4.58 3.39
C TRP A 28 -12.92 5.88 4.19
N GLU A 29 -12.06 6.04 5.20
CA GLU A 29 -11.96 7.28 5.97
C GLU A 29 -11.56 8.45 5.07
N GLN A 30 -12.22 9.59 5.23
CA GLN A 30 -12.07 10.78 4.38
C GLN A 30 -11.98 12.05 5.22
N GLY A 31 -11.45 13.11 4.61
CA GLY A 31 -11.31 14.43 5.23
C GLY A 31 -9.95 14.69 5.87
N ALA A 32 -9.83 15.83 6.54
CA ALA A 32 -8.55 16.36 7.01
C ALA A 32 -7.79 15.42 7.96
N GLN A 33 -8.50 14.66 8.79
CA GLN A 33 -7.88 13.71 9.71
C GLN A 33 -7.29 12.50 8.96
N ALA A 34 -8.01 11.94 7.99
CA ALA A 34 -7.51 10.85 7.15
C ALA A 34 -6.28 11.28 6.35
N ASP A 35 -6.26 12.52 5.86
CA ASP A 35 -5.10 13.08 5.16
C ASP A 35 -3.91 13.31 6.08
N GLN A 36 -4.15 13.73 7.32
CA GLN A 36 -3.10 13.86 8.33
C GLN A 36 -2.51 12.49 8.70
N HIS A 37 -3.36 11.48 8.90
CA HIS A 37 -2.91 10.10 9.16
C HIS A 37 -2.11 9.53 7.98
N PHE A 38 -2.56 9.79 6.74
CA PHE A 38 -1.82 9.41 5.55
C PHE A 38 -0.45 10.08 5.49
N ALA A 39 -0.36 11.40 5.74
CA ALA A 39 0.91 12.12 5.75
C ALA A 39 1.86 11.62 6.85
N ALA A 40 1.32 11.29 8.04
CA ALA A 40 2.09 10.68 9.13
C ALA A 40 2.62 9.30 8.72
N TRP A 41 1.81 8.48 8.06
CA TRP A 41 2.25 7.19 7.51
C TRP A 41 3.34 7.35 6.44
N CYS A 42 3.14 8.23 5.47
CA CYS A 42 4.12 8.52 4.41
C CYS A 42 5.47 8.99 4.99
N SER A 43 5.46 9.82 6.04
CA SER A 43 6.68 10.34 6.68
C SER A 43 7.28 9.40 7.74
N GLY A 44 6.59 8.33 8.12
CA GLY A 44 7.00 7.42 9.19
C GLY A 44 6.97 8.08 10.57
N ASN A 45 5.87 8.75 10.89
CA ASN A 45 5.58 9.41 12.18
C ASN A 45 4.20 9.00 12.73
N THR A 46 3.85 7.73 12.57
CA THR A 46 2.59 7.15 13.04
C THR A 46 2.58 6.89 14.55
N GLY A 47 3.76 6.88 15.19
CA GLY A 47 3.92 6.51 16.59
C GLY A 47 4.10 5.01 16.81
N TYR A 48 4.02 4.19 15.74
CA TYR A 48 4.30 2.76 15.78
C TYR A 48 5.72 2.47 15.28
N PRO A 49 6.67 2.09 16.18
CA PRO A 49 8.09 2.04 15.84
C PRO A 49 8.43 1.17 14.62
N LEU A 50 7.74 0.05 14.45
CA LEU A 50 7.96 -0.86 13.32
C LEU A 50 7.53 -0.25 11.98
N VAL A 51 6.36 0.37 11.95
CA VAL A 51 5.81 1.03 10.75
C VAL A 51 6.67 2.25 10.40
N ASP A 52 7.01 3.05 11.42
CA ASP A 52 7.83 4.25 11.26
C ASP A 52 9.23 3.93 10.73
N ALA A 53 9.89 2.90 11.28
CA ALA A 53 11.19 2.44 10.80
C ALA A 53 11.13 1.96 9.34
N ALA A 54 10.11 1.17 8.98
CA ALA A 54 9.92 0.69 7.63
C ALA A 54 9.71 1.85 6.63
N MET A 55 8.80 2.78 6.93
CA MET A 55 8.50 3.91 6.06
C MET A 55 9.70 4.85 5.91
N ARG A 56 10.47 5.09 6.98
CA ARG A 56 11.72 5.85 6.92
C ARG A 56 12.78 5.15 6.07
N GLN A 57 12.92 3.82 6.20
CA GLN A 57 13.83 3.03 5.36
C GLN A 57 13.47 3.14 3.87
N LEU A 58 12.18 3.01 3.54
CA LEU A 58 11.69 3.17 2.17
C LEU A 58 12.01 4.57 1.63
N ASN A 59 11.74 5.61 2.40
CA ASN A 59 11.96 6.99 1.96
C ASN A 59 13.43 7.34 1.74
N GLN A 60 14.34 6.67 2.44
CA GLN A 60 15.78 6.91 2.34
C GLN A 60 16.47 6.04 1.28
N SER A 61 16.11 4.76 1.21
CA SER A 61 16.82 3.77 0.37
C SER A 61 16.07 3.38 -0.89
N GLY A 62 14.77 3.68 -0.99
CA GLY A 62 13.92 3.21 -2.06
C GLY A 62 13.66 1.70 -2.04
N TYR A 63 14.05 1.02 -0.95
CA TYR A 63 13.84 -0.40 -0.72
C TYR A 63 13.11 -0.63 0.60
N MET A 64 12.19 -1.59 0.58
CA MET A 64 11.53 -2.11 1.78
C MET A 64 11.43 -3.63 1.68
N HIS A 65 11.78 -4.33 2.75
CA HIS A 65 11.63 -5.78 2.81
C HIS A 65 10.17 -6.20 2.63
N ASN A 66 9.91 -7.31 1.92
CA ASN A 66 8.55 -7.75 1.58
C ASN A 66 7.62 -7.90 2.81
N ARG A 67 8.14 -8.44 3.91
CA ARG A 67 7.37 -8.58 5.16
C ARG A 67 6.94 -7.22 5.73
N LEU A 68 7.80 -6.21 5.60
CA LEU A 68 7.49 -4.86 6.07
C LEU A 68 6.46 -4.19 5.16
N ARG A 69 6.49 -4.43 3.84
CA ARG A 69 5.46 -3.94 2.90
C ARG A 69 4.07 -4.43 3.30
N MET A 70 3.94 -5.72 3.60
CA MET A 70 2.67 -6.29 4.06
C MET A 70 2.19 -5.66 5.38
N VAL A 71 3.09 -5.44 6.34
CA VAL A 71 2.73 -4.86 7.64
C VAL A 71 2.30 -3.40 7.49
N THR A 72 3.06 -2.59 6.75
CA THR A 72 2.75 -1.17 6.57
C THR A 72 1.51 -0.94 5.72
N ALA A 73 1.26 -1.78 4.70
CA ALA A 73 0.03 -1.75 3.91
C ALA A 73 -1.19 -2.21 4.71
N CYS A 74 -1.06 -3.28 5.51
CA CYS A 74 -2.13 -3.74 6.38
C CYS A 74 -2.51 -2.66 7.42
N PHE A 75 -1.51 -1.98 7.99
CA PHE A 75 -1.72 -0.87 8.91
C PHE A 75 -2.49 0.29 8.27
N LEU A 76 -2.12 0.67 7.05
CA LEU A 76 -2.79 1.74 6.31
C LEU A 76 -4.30 1.46 6.12
N ILE A 77 -4.63 0.21 5.77
CA ILE A 77 -6.01 -0.19 5.43
C ILE A 77 -6.83 -0.44 6.70
N LYS A 78 -6.29 -1.19 7.67
CA LYS A 78 -7.06 -1.70 8.81
C LYS A 78 -7.04 -0.78 10.02
N ASP A 79 -5.91 -0.16 10.30
CA ASP A 79 -5.73 0.68 11.48
C ASP A 79 -6.06 2.14 11.17
N LEU A 80 -5.67 2.63 9.99
CA LEU A 80 -5.96 4.01 9.58
C LEU A 80 -7.25 4.16 8.74
N GLY A 81 -7.80 3.05 8.22
CA GLY A 81 -9.01 3.08 7.40
C GLY A 81 -8.83 3.80 6.06
N ILE A 82 -7.60 3.96 5.57
CA ILE A 82 -7.28 4.73 4.36
C ILE A 82 -7.37 3.83 3.12
N ASP A 83 -7.87 4.41 2.01
CA ASP A 83 -7.95 3.72 0.72
C ASP A 83 -6.57 3.18 0.29
N TRP A 84 -6.52 1.87 0.06
CA TRP A 84 -5.32 1.13 -0.37
C TRP A 84 -4.69 1.70 -1.65
N ARG A 85 -5.49 2.30 -2.54
CA ARG A 85 -5.01 2.95 -3.78
C ARG A 85 -4.03 4.07 -3.50
N ARG A 86 -4.20 4.80 -2.38
CA ARG A 86 -3.26 5.85 -1.95
C ARG A 86 -1.91 5.26 -1.52
N GLY A 87 -1.95 4.13 -0.81
CA GLY A 87 -0.77 3.39 -0.41
C GLY A 87 -0.02 2.81 -1.61
N GLU A 88 -0.74 2.17 -2.53
CA GLU A 88 -0.18 1.64 -3.78
C GLU A 88 0.52 2.74 -4.59
N ALA A 89 -0.15 3.87 -4.81
CA ALA A 89 0.44 5.00 -5.53
C ALA A 89 1.70 5.55 -4.85
N TYR A 90 1.74 5.55 -3.51
CA TYR A 90 2.94 5.97 -2.77
C TYR A 90 4.09 4.97 -2.90
N PHE A 91 3.80 3.67 -2.76
CA PHE A 91 4.78 2.61 -2.98
C PHE A 91 5.35 2.66 -4.40
N ALA A 92 4.50 2.90 -5.41
CA ALA A 92 4.92 3.06 -6.80
C ALA A 92 5.93 4.19 -7.03
N GLN A 93 5.79 5.29 -6.28
CA GLN A 93 6.68 6.44 -6.39
C GLN A 93 8.02 6.25 -5.67
N LYS A 94 8.05 5.42 -4.61
CA LYS A 94 9.22 5.29 -3.72
C LYS A 94 10.05 4.04 -3.95
N LEU A 95 9.43 2.95 -4.39
CA LEU A 95 10.12 1.69 -4.60
C LEU A 95 10.92 1.72 -5.90
N LEU A 96 12.23 1.54 -5.79
CA LEU A 96 13.12 1.42 -6.95
C LEU A 96 12.93 0.09 -7.69
N ASP A 97 12.33 -0.91 -7.02
CA ASP A 97 12.02 -2.23 -7.56
C ASP A 97 10.55 -2.38 -7.95
N PHE A 98 9.85 -1.27 -8.21
CA PHE A 98 8.41 -1.30 -8.49
C PHE A 98 8.10 -2.03 -9.81
N ASP A 99 7.64 -3.27 -9.68
CA ASP A 99 7.01 -4.05 -10.72
C ASP A 99 5.50 -4.10 -10.41
N LEU A 100 4.70 -3.48 -11.28
CA LEU A 100 3.24 -3.36 -11.19
C LEU A 100 2.55 -4.71 -10.95
N ALA A 101 3.17 -5.82 -11.39
CA ALA A 101 2.65 -7.16 -11.15
C ALA A 101 2.81 -7.60 -9.69
N ALA A 102 3.93 -7.32 -9.02
CA ALA A 102 4.19 -7.86 -7.69
C ALA A 102 3.35 -7.20 -6.57
N ASN A 103 2.79 -6.01 -6.82
CA ASN A 103 2.15 -5.19 -5.78
C ASN A 103 0.62 -5.28 -5.76
N ASN A 104 -0.02 -5.66 -6.88
CA ASN A 104 -1.49 -5.75 -6.96
C ASN A 104 -2.08 -7.03 -6.33
N GLY A 105 -1.26 -7.84 -5.66
CA GLY A 105 -1.72 -9.04 -4.95
C GLY A 105 -1.07 -9.27 -3.59
N GLY A 106 -0.39 -8.26 -3.04
CA GLY A 106 0.21 -8.27 -1.69
C GLY A 106 -0.68 -7.63 -0.64
#